data_AF-A0A4Y3RHJ8-F1
#
_entry.id   AF-A0A4Y3RHJ8-F1
#
_cell.length_a   1.000
_cell.length_b   1.000
_cell.length_c   1.000
_cell.angle_alpha   90.00
_cell.angle_beta   90.00
_cell.angle_gamma   90.00
#
_symmetry.space_group_name_H-M   'P 1'
#
loop_
_entity.id
_entity.type
_entity.pdbx_description
1 polymer ?
#
loop_
_entity_poly.entity_id
_entity_poly.type
_entity_poly.pdbx_seq_one_letter_code
_entity_poly.pdbx_strand_id
1 'polypeptide(L)'
;MGREDTESAGTRLPRLRLDELLDEVQVRIDEVRGTRDRLNGLLEAVMSVGRELDLPQVLHGIVESAVTLVDAEYGALGVIGEDRRLSEFLPIGIDDELREKIGPLPSGHGILGELIRNPKTLRLAELSEHPASYGFPAHHPPMHTFLGVPIRVRDEVFGNLYLTEKRGGADFDAEDEAVVTTLAVAAGIAIENARLYEEGRLRHRWLAASSDFTSALLSGAEETEVLGEMLERAVDIAGADMGVFYLVGPGGELRGSLARGEGAEAHRGVVLPNSEGTLVEAALAQDGLITVVDVENEPRITVQPERWKGFGSAVAVTVGTKERLSGVLILARRHGRPAFTTAEVTALPGFAGQAALALELADRRRDAEQVSLLEDRDRIARDLHDLAIQRLFATGMTLQSARRFVEHPEAVDRLTRAIDDLDATIKIIRSTIFGLREHDTPGTTPKLRNRVVKAVDSAASTLGFAPALRMEGLIDTDVPPQAAEEVLAVLGEALTNVARHAQARRAEVSVVADDGVLVVTVGDDGVGIPHGGSRSGLRNLAERAERLGGTLSVHARAEPGSGTVLEWRIPLPAEQE
;
A
#
# COMPACT_ATOMS: atom_id res chain seq x y z
N MET A 1 -113.14 3.36 -47.19
CA MET A 1 -113.04 4.82 -47.38
C MET A 1 -112.73 5.41 -46.00
N GLY A 2 -111.49 5.58 -45.54
CA GLY A 2 -110.23 5.86 -46.20
C GLY A 2 -109.75 7.25 -45.76
N ARG A 3 -108.75 7.31 -44.87
CA ARG A 3 -107.76 8.37 -44.58
C ARG A 3 -107.39 8.38 -43.09
N GLU A 4 -106.25 7.79 -42.70
CA GLU A 4 -104.85 8.26 -42.83
C GLU A 4 -104.42 9.13 -41.65
N ASP A 5 -103.65 8.49 -40.77
CA ASP A 5 -102.67 9.09 -39.88
C ASP A 5 -101.73 10.04 -40.65
N THR A 6 -101.51 11.26 -40.15
CA THR A 6 -100.37 12.09 -40.56
C THR A 6 -99.91 13.02 -39.42
N GLU A 7 -98.71 12.69 -38.93
CA GLU A 7 -97.61 13.59 -38.61
C GLU A 7 -97.67 14.59 -37.44
N SER A 8 -97.18 14.13 -36.29
CA SER A 8 -96.40 14.93 -35.33
C SER A 8 -94.89 14.83 -35.64
N ALA A 9 -94.45 15.39 -36.77
CA ALA A 9 -93.05 15.33 -37.24
C ALA A 9 -92.24 16.64 -37.08
N GLY A 10 -92.86 17.76 -36.68
CA GLY A 10 -92.25 19.10 -36.75
C GLY A 10 -91.35 19.56 -35.58
N THR A 11 -91.28 18.84 -34.45
CA THR A 11 -90.64 19.36 -33.22
C THR A 11 -89.53 18.47 -32.63
N ARG A 12 -89.28 17.29 -33.21
CA ARG A 12 -88.22 16.36 -32.74
C ARG A 12 -86.85 16.57 -33.42
N LEU A 13 -86.83 17.08 -34.66
CA LEU A 13 -85.62 17.29 -35.47
C LEU A 13 -84.65 18.39 -34.96
N PRO A 14 -85.11 19.51 -34.35
CA PRO A 14 -84.19 20.53 -33.82
C PRO A 14 -83.53 20.13 -32.50
N ARG A 15 -84.18 19.27 -31.70
CA ARG A 15 -83.67 18.78 -30.42
C ARG A 15 -82.59 17.72 -30.61
N LEU A 16 -82.81 16.75 -31.51
CA LEU A 16 -81.81 15.73 -31.85
C LEU A 16 -80.49 16.35 -32.36
N ARG A 17 -80.55 17.42 -33.16
CA ARG A 17 -79.34 18.15 -33.60
C ARG A 17 -78.65 18.94 -32.50
N LEU A 18 -79.38 19.39 -31.48
CA LEU A 18 -78.80 20.08 -30.34
C LEU A 18 -78.13 19.08 -29.39
N ASP A 19 -78.75 17.92 -29.18
CA ASP A 19 -78.21 16.83 -28.37
C ASP A 19 -76.94 16.26 -29.03
N GLU A 20 -76.93 16.05 -30.36
CA GLU A 20 -75.72 15.65 -31.12
C GLU A 20 -74.59 16.70 -31.04
N LEU A 21 -74.91 17.99 -31.10
CA LEU A 21 -73.92 19.07 -30.96
C LEU A 21 -73.40 19.19 -29.52
N LEU A 22 -74.23 18.92 -28.52
CA LEU A 22 -73.82 18.90 -27.12
C LEU A 22 -72.93 17.69 -26.84
N ASP A 23 -73.25 16.52 -27.39
CA ASP A 23 -72.40 15.34 -27.32
C ASP A 23 -71.05 15.57 -28.03
N GLU A 24 -71.03 16.21 -29.21
CA GLU A 24 -69.77 16.55 -29.91
C GLU A 24 -68.94 17.56 -29.11
N VAL A 25 -69.57 18.55 -28.48
CA VAL A 25 -68.88 19.51 -27.61
C VAL A 25 -68.36 18.83 -26.34
N GLN A 26 -69.12 17.90 -25.77
CA GLN A 26 -68.72 17.14 -24.59
C GLN A 26 -67.51 16.25 -24.90
N VAL A 27 -67.52 15.52 -26.02
CA VAL A 27 -66.38 14.74 -26.51
C VAL A 27 -65.15 15.62 -26.70
N ARG A 28 -65.28 16.79 -27.36
CA ARG A 28 -64.15 17.72 -27.51
C ARG A 28 -63.65 18.31 -26.20
N ILE A 29 -64.53 18.57 -25.22
CA ILE A 29 -64.13 19.05 -23.89
C ILE A 29 -63.37 17.96 -23.14
N ASP A 30 -63.84 16.72 -23.21
CA ASP A 30 -63.20 15.57 -22.56
C ASP A 30 -61.86 15.23 -23.23
N GLU A 31 -61.75 15.36 -24.56
CA GLU A 31 -60.47 15.28 -25.30
C GLU A 31 -59.49 16.37 -24.81
N VAL A 32 -59.92 17.64 -24.76
CA VAL A 32 -59.07 18.76 -24.32
C VAL A 32 -58.66 18.61 -22.85
N ARG A 33 -59.56 18.15 -21.98
CA ARG A 33 -59.24 17.84 -20.58
C ARG A 33 -58.25 16.70 -20.48
N GLY A 34 -58.46 15.61 -21.22
CA GLY A 34 -57.54 14.48 -21.28
C GLY A 34 -56.14 14.89 -21.75
N THR A 35 -56.02 15.75 -22.77
CA THR A 35 -54.72 16.28 -23.20
C THR A 35 -54.07 17.15 -22.13
N ARG A 36 -54.85 18.01 -21.45
CA ARG A 36 -54.34 18.89 -20.40
C ARG A 36 -53.87 18.13 -19.16
N ASP A 37 -54.64 17.14 -18.72
CA ASP A 37 -54.30 16.32 -17.55
C ASP A 37 -53.04 15.48 -17.85
N ARG A 38 -52.90 14.95 -19.07
CA ARG A 38 -51.67 14.26 -19.50
C ARG A 38 -50.46 15.18 -19.61
N LEU A 39 -50.61 16.39 -20.13
CA LEU A 39 -49.53 17.38 -20.14
C LEU A 39 -49.09 17.76 -18.73
N ASN A 40 -50.04 17.94 -17.81
CA ASN A 40 -49.73 18.18 -16.40
C ASN A 40 -49.00 16.98 -15.78
N GLY A 41 -49.47 15.75 -16.04
CA GLY A 41 -48.82 14.53 -15.57
C GLY A 41 -47.41 14.35 -16.12
N LEU A 42 -47.18 14.65 -17.40
CA LEU A 42 -45.84 14.63 -17.99
C LEU A 42 -44.93 15.71 -17.38
N LEU A 43 -45.44 16.92 -17.18
CA LEU A 43 -44.67 17.99 -16.52
C LEU A 43 -44.29 17.61 -15.09
N GLU A 44 -45.23 17.03 -14.34
CA GLU A 44 -44.99 16.55 -12.98
C GLU A 44 -43.96 15.41 -12.96
N ALA A 45 -44.07 14.44 -13.87
CA ALA A 45 -43.10 13.36 -14.04
C ALA A 45 -41.70 13.90 -14.36
N VAL A 46 -41.57 14.80 -15.33
CA VAL A 46 -40.29 15.42 -15.71
C VAL A 46 -39.70 16.23 -14.55
N MET A 47 -40.52 16.97 -13.81
CA MET A 47 -40.08 17.74 -12.65
C MET A 47 -39.69 16.86 -11.47
N SER A 48 -40.36 15.73 -11.27
CA SER A 48 -40.04 14.74 -10.24
C SER A 48 -38.68 14.11 -10.49
N VAL A 49 -38.49 13.55 -11.69
CA VAL A 49 -37.25 12.89 -12.13
C VAL A 49 -36.05 13.86 -12.13
N GLY A 50 -36.26 15.14 -12.45
CA GLY A 50 -35.19 16.14 -12.50
C GLY A 50 -34.71 16.68 -11.14
N ARG A 51 -35.39 16.39 -10.02
CA ARG A 51 -35.00 16.88 -8.68
C ARG A 51 -34.07 15.94 -7.93
N GLU A 52 -34.16 14.65 -8.23
CA GLU A 52 -33.40 13.62 -7.54
C GLU A 52 -31.97 13.54 -8.11
N LEU A 53 -30.99 13.33 -7.22
CA LEU A 53 -29.56 13.30 -7.59
C LEU A 53 -28.91 11.96 -7.24
N ASP A 54 -29.59 11.12 -6.45
CA ASP A 54 -29.18 9.75 -6.20
C ASP A 54 -29.62 8.86 -7.37
N LEU A 55 -28.66 8.28 -8.10
CA LEU A 55 -28.94 7.51 -9.31
C LEU A 55 -29.95 6.37 -9.09
N PRO A 56 -29.85 5.51 -8.05
CA PRO A 56 -30.85 4.49 -7.79
C PRO A 56 -32.27 5.05 -7.65
N GLN A 57 -32.44 6.16 -6.92
CA GLN A 57 -33.74 6.81 -6.75
C GLN A 57 -34.25 7.44 -8.04
N VAL A 58 -33.36 8.06 -8.84
CA VAL A 58 -33.71 8.56 -10.19
C VAL A 58 -34.24 7.43 -11.06
N LEU A 59 -33.52 6.30 -11.13
CA LEU A 59 -33.91 5.15 -11.94
C LEU A 59 -35.28 4.58 -11.51
N HIS A 60 -35.51 4.46 -10.20
CA HIS A 60 -36.80 4.00 -9.68
C HIS A 60 -37.93 4.98 -10.01
N GLY A 61 -37.73 6.28 -9.76
CA GLY A 61 -38.71 7.33 -10.02
C GLY A 61 -39.07 7.47 -11.50
N ILE A 62 -38.13 7.19 -12.42
CA ILE A 62 -38.40 7.13 -13.86
C ILE A 62 -39.43 6.03 -14.19
N VAL A 63 -39.25 4.83 -13.63
CA VAL A 63 -40.16 3.70 -13.88
C VAL A 63 -41.52 3.99 -13.25
N GLU A 64 -41.57 4.50 -12.01
CA GLU A 64 -42.83 4.84 -11.33
C GLU A 64 -43.62 5.88 -12.10
N SER A 65 -42.93 6.93 -12.55
CA SER A 65 -43.52 8.00 -13.34
C SER A 65 -44.06 7.46 -14.66
N ALA A 66 -43.32 6.60 -15.35
CA ALA A 66 -43.75 6.00 -16.60
C ALA A 66 -44.98 5.10 -16.44
N VAL A 67 -44.98 4.23 -15.43
CA VAL A 67 -46.12 3.34 -15.12
C VAL A 67 -47.38 4.14 -14.85
N THR A 68 -47.26 5.21 -14.06
CA THR A 68 -48.40 6.09 -13.73
C THR A 68 -48.89 6.86 -14.94
N LEU A 69 -47.97 7.34 -15.79
CA LEU A 69 -48.28 8.26 -16.89
C LEU A 69 -49.06 7.61 -18.03
N VAL A 70 -48.87 6.31 -18.26
CA VAL A 70 -49.62 5.53 -19.28
C VAL A 70 -50.55 4.47 -18.68
N ASP A 71 -50.77 4.52 -17.36
CA ASP A 71 -51.64 3.60 -16.63
C ASP A 71 -51.31 2.11 -16.87
N ALA A 72 -50.02 1.77 -16.78
CA ALA A 72 -49.56 0.38 -16.88
C ALA A 72 -49.71 -0.36 -15.54
N GLU A 73 -49.85 -1.69 -15.58
CA GLU A 73 -49.82 -2.53 -14.38
C GLU A 73 -48.39 -2.84 -13.95
N TYR A 74 -47.50 -3.06 -14.92
CA TYR A 74 -46.09 -3.36 -14.67
C TYR A 74 -45.18 -2.43 -15.47
N GLY A 75 -44.02 -2.12 -14.88
CA GLY A 75 -42.95 -1.41 -15.55
C GLY A 75 -41.60 -1.95 -15.14
N ALA A 76 -40.58 -1.73 -15.97
CA ALA A 76 -39.21 -2.00 -15.58
C ALA A 76 -38.22 -1.12 -16.34
N LEU A 77 -37.10 -0.80 -15.71
CA LEU A 77 -35.94 -0.23 -16.38
C LEU A 77 -34.80 -1.23 -16.41
N GLY A 78 -34.31 -1.56 -17.60
CA GLY A 78 -33.08 -2.32 -17.78
C GLY A 78 -31.90 -1.41 -18.05
N VAL A 79 -30.86 -1.45 -17.20
CA VAL A 79 -29.58 -0.76 -17.43
C VAL A 79 -28.65 -1.68 -18.21
N ILE A 80 -28.04 -1.16 -19.27
CA ILE A 80 -27.15 -1.92 -20.14
C ILE A 80 -25.71 -1.83 -19.60
N GLY A 81 -25.09 -2.98 -19.36
CA GLY A 81 -23.67 -3.11 -19.01
C GLY A 81 -22.75 -3.06 -20.23
N GLU A 82 -21.44 -3.04 -19.99
CA GLU A 82 -20.42 -2.96 -21.04
C GLU A 82 -20.44 -4.14 -22.02
N ASP A 83 -20.90 -5.31 -21.57
CA ASP A 83 -21.05 -6.54 -22.35
C ASP A 83 -22.33 -6.56 -23.22
N ARG A 84 -23.07 -5.45 -23.27
CA ARG A 84 -24.37 -5.30 -23.92
C ARG A 84 -25.43 -6.27 -23.36
N ARG A 85 -25.29 -6.69 -22.11
CA ARG A 85 -26.31 -7.39 -21.34
C ARG A 85 -26.90 -6.44 -20.31
N LEU A 86 -27.97 -6.85 -19.65
CA LEU A 86 -28.53 -6.07 -18.55
C LEU A 86 -27.64 -6.25 -17.33
N SER A 87 -27.06 -5.15 -16.86
CA SER A 87 -26.32 -5.11 -15.59
C SER A 87 -27.25 -4.92 -14.39
N GLU A 88 -28.38 -4.27 -14.62
CA GLU A 88 -29.40 -4.00 -13.60
C GLU A 88 -30.80 -4.05 -14.23
N PHE A 89 -31.79 -4.46 -13.45
CA PHE A 89 -33.19 -4.48 -13.85
C PHE A 89 -34.07 -4.06 -12.67
N LEU A 90 -34.76 -2.94 -12.81
CA LEU A 90 -35.57 -2.33 -11.75
C LEU A 90 -37.06 -2.48 -12.08
N PRO A 91 -37.74 -3.55 -11.62
CA PRO A 91 -39.16 -3.76 -11.88
C PRO A 91 -40.06 -2.99 -10.90
N ILE A 92 -41.26 -2.68 -11.36
CA ILE A 92 -42.38 -2.08 -10.62
C ILE A 92 -43.65 -2.85 -10.96
N GLY A 93 -44.49 -3.06 -9.95
CA GLY A 93 -45.69 -3.90 -10.04
C GLY A 93 -45.43 -5.37 -9.69
N ILE A 94 -44.18 -5.76 -9.44
CA ILE A 94 -43.77 -7.10 -8.97
C ILE A 94 -43.17 -6.93 -7.57
N ASP A 95 -43.73 -7.64 -6.58
CA ASP A 95 -43.19 -7.61 -5.21
C ASP A 95 -41.90 -8.45 -5.07
N ASP A 96 -41.17 -8.23 -3.97
CA ASP A 96 -39.88 -8.91 -3.74
C ASP A 96 -40.01 -10.43 -3.61
N GLU A 97 -41.12 -10.93 -3.05
CA GLU A 97 -41.33 -12.37 -2.87
C GLU A 97 -41.54 -13.07 -4.22
N LEU A 98 -42.27 -12.44 -5.13
CA LEU A 98 -42.46 -12.92 -6.50
C LEU A 98 -41.17 -12.78 -7.31
N ARG A 99 -40.42 -11.68 -7.13
CA ARG A 99 -39.12 -11.47 -7.78
C ARG A 99 -38.12 -12.57 -7.42
N GLU A 100 -38.04 -12.97 -6.16
CA GLU A 100 -37.19 -14.09 -5.73
C GLU A 100 -37.60 -15.43 -6.36
N LYS A 101 -38.91 -15.67 -6.53
CA LYS A 101 -39.44 -16.88 -7.17
C LYS A 101 -39.18 -16.93 -8.68
N ILE A 102 -39.20 -15.77 -9.35
CA ILE A 102 -38.90 -15.63 -10.79
C ILE A 102 -37.43 -15.97 -11.06
N GLY A 103 -36.51 -15.53 -10.17
CA GLY A 103 -35.11 -15.90 -10.20
C GLY A 103 -34.20 -14.85 -10.87
N PRO A 104 -33.18 -15.27 -11.64
CA PRO A 104 -32.08 -14.39 -12.07
C PRO A 104 -32.50 -13.32 -13.09
N LEU A 105 -31.64 -12.31 -13.26
CA LEU A 105 -31.83 -11.22 -14.23
C LEU A 105 -32.07 -11.74 -15.66
N PRO A 106 -32.89 -11.03 -16.46
CA PRO A 106 -33.13 -11.40 -17.85
C PRO A 106 -31.81 -11.44 -18.63
N SER A 107 -31.57 -12.56 -19.32
CA SER A 107 -30.28 -12.85 -19.97
C SER A 107 -30.08 -12.13 -21.33
N GLY A 108 -30.86 -11.10 -21.64
CA GLY A 108 -30.81 -10.40 -22.94
C GLY A 108 -31.36 -11.20 -24.13
N HIS A 109 -32.11 -12.27 -23.87
CA HIS A 109 -32.91 -12.96 -24.89
C HIS A 109 -34.30 -12.31 -25.01
N GLY A 110 -35.07 -12.67 -26.02
CA GLY A 110 -36.44 -12.17 -26.15
C GLY A 110 -36.54 -10.73 -26.69
N ILE A 111 -37.68 -10.11 -26.41
CA ILE A 111 -38.00 -8.71 -26.74
C ILE A 111 -37.07 -7.73 -26.04
N LEU A 112 -36.69 -7.99 -24.79
CA LEU A 112 -35.73 -7.14 -24.06
C LEU A 112 -34.39 -7.08 -24.80
N GLY A 113 -33.91 -8.23 -25.29
CA GLY A 113 -32.70 -8.31 -26.11
C GLY A 113 -32.82 -7.60 -27.45
N GLU A 114 -34.02 -7.56 -28.03
CA GLU A 114 -34.27 -6.88 -29.30
C GLU A 114 -34.10 -5.37 -29.17
N LEU A 115 -34.63 -4.75 -28.10
CA LEU A 115 -34.42 -3.33 -27.83
C LEU A 115 -32.93 -2.99 -27.57
N ILE A 116 -32.16 -3.92 -27.01
CA ILE A 116 -30.71 -3.72 -26.81
C ILE A 116 -29.96 -3.74 -28.14
N ARG A 117 -30.28 -4.68 -29.04
CA ARG A 117 -29.64 -4.81 -30.35
C ARG A 117 -30.09 -3.71 -31.32
N ASN A 118 -31.37 -3.40 -31.31
CA ASN A 118 -32.04 -2.44 -32.17
C ASN A 118 -32.79 -1.41 -31.30
N PRO A 119 -32.13 -0.33 -30.85
CA PRO A 119 -32.68 0.62 -29.88
C PRO A 119 -33.69 1.57 -30.54
N LYS A 120 -34.85 1.01 -30.88
CA LYS A 120 -36.02 1.69 -31.41
C LYS A 120 -37.21 1.39 -30.52
N THR A 121 -38.10 2.36 -30.41
CA THR A 121 -39.35 2.19 -29.70
C THR A 121 -40.17 1.03 -30.29
N LEU A 122 -40.71 0.17 -29.43
CA LEU A 122 -41.53 -0.97 -29.81
C LEU A 122 -42.85 -0.90 -29.06
N ARG A 123 -43.96 -0.84 -29.80
CA ARG A 123 -45.32 -0.86 -29.28
C ARG A 123 -46.05 -2.07 -29.85
N LEU A 124 -46.45 -3.00 -28.99
CA LEU A 124 -47.03 -4.29 -29.36
C LEU A 124 -48.36 -4.47 -28.62
N ALA A 125 -49.41 -4.87 -29.36
CA ALA A 125 -50.69 -5.28 -28.76
C ALA A 125 -50.57 -6.64 -28.06
N GLU A 126 -49.76 -7.55 -28.60
CA GLU A 126 -49.50 -8.86 -28.04
C GLU A 126 -48.01 -9.21 -28.14
N LEU A 127 -47.34 -9.29 -26.98
CA LEU A 127 -45.90 -9.54 -26.86
C LEU A 127 -45.53 -10.93 -27.37
N SER A 128 -46.40 -11.93 -27.18
CA SER A 128 -46.12 -13.30 -27.60
C SER A 128 -46.11 -13.50 -29.12
N GLU A 129 -46.74 -12.60 -29.89
CA GLU A 129 -46.79 -12.68 -31.36
C GLU A 129 -45.51 -12.16 -32.04
N HIS A 130 -44.68 -11.40 -31.33
CA HIS A 130 -43.47 -10.82 -31.93
C HIS A 130 -42.40 -11.92 -32.20
N PRO A 131 -41.75 -11.95 -33.38
CA PRO A 131 -40.83 -13.04 -33.76
C PRO A 131 -39.65 -13.26 -32.81
N ALA A 132 -39.21 -12.19 -32.14
CA ALA A 132 -38.13 -12.24 -31.16
C ALA A 132 -38.60 -12.66 -29.76
N SER A 133 -39.89 -12.97 -29.55
CA SER A 133 -40.41 -13.40 -28.25
C SER A 133 -39.83 -14.76 -27.84
N TYR A 134 -39.47 -14.89 -26.57
CA TYR A 134 -38.79 -16.06 -26.01
C TYR A 134 -39.57 -16.71 -24.85
N GLY A 135 -40.74 -16.17 -24.52
CA GLY A 135 -41.54 -16.59 -23.37
C GLY A 135 -40.99 -16.07 -22.04
N PHE A 136 -41.63 -16.51 -20.95
CA PHE A 136 -41.34 -16.06 -19.59
C PHE A 136 -40.82 -17.21 -18.71
N PRO A 137 -39.94 -16.92 -17.73
CA PRO A 137 -39.50 -17.92 -16.76
C PRO A 137 -40.65 -18.39 -15.86
N ALA A 138 -40.43 -19.50 -15.14
CA ALA A 138 -41.40 -20.01 -14.18
C ALA A 138 -41.77 -18.94 -13.13
N HIS A 139 -43.04 -18.91 -12.71
CA HIS A 139 -43.59 -17.95 -11.74
C HIS A 139 -43.73 -16.51 -12.23
N HIS A 140 -43.24 -16.16 -13.43
CA HIS A 140 -43.45 -14.83 -13.99
C HIS A 140 -44.90 -14.64 -14.45
N PRO A 141 -45.54 -13.49 -14.17
CA PRO A 141 -46.89 -13.21 -14.64
C PRO A 141 -46.94 -13.18 -16.18
N PRO A 142 -48.03 -13.68 -16.80
CA PRO A 142 -48.22 -13.50 -18.23
C PRO A 142 -48.32 -12.01 -18.57
N MET A 143 -47.76 -11.61 -19.70
CA MET A 143 -47.82 -10.23 -20.20
C MET A 143 -48.14 -10.24 -21.70
N HIS A 144 -48.99 -9.30 -22.10
CA HIS A 144 -49.63 -9.16 -23.41
C HIS A 144 -49.23 -7.83 -24.05
N THR A 145 -49.90 -6.72 -23.70
CA THR A 145 -49.57 -5.40 -24.27
C THR A 145 -48.19 -4.95 -23.82
N PHE A 146 -47.40 -4.35 -24.71
CA PHE A 146 -46.03 -3.94 -24.42
C PHE A 146 -45.66 -2.61 -25.09
N LEU A 147 -45.01 -1.74 -24.32
CA LEU A 147 -44.34 -0.54 -24.80
C LEU A 147 -42.90 -0.51 -24.29
N GLY A 148 -41.95 -0.60 -25.21
CA GLY A 148 -40.52 -0.51 -24.93
C GLY A 148 -39.92 0.76 -25.51
N VAL A 149 -39.26 1.58 -24.70
CA VAL A 149 -38.66 2.85 -25.10
C VAL A 149 -37.19 2.91 -24.67
N PRO A 150 -36.24 3.18 -25.58
CA PRO A 150 -34.83 3.33 -25.23
C PRO A 150 -34.57 4.66 -24.50
N ILE A 151 -33.80 4.60 -23.41
CA ILE A 151 -33.29 5.78 -22.71
C ILE A 151 -31.86 6.04 -23.17
N ARG A 152 -31.63 7.25 -23.68
CA ARG A 152 -30.31 7.69 -24.15
C ARG A 152 -29.73 8.72 -23.20
N VAL A 153 -28.45 8.56 -22.87
CA VAL A 153 -27.65 9.56 -22.17
C VAL A 153 -26.64 10.06 -23.20
N ARG A 154 -26.74 11.33 -23.58
CA ARG A 154 -26.06 11.88 -24.77
C ARG A 154 -26.36 11.02 -26.01
N ASP A 155 -25.32 10.49 -26.67
CA ASP A 155 -25.43 9.68 -27.88
C ASP A 155 -25.48 8.16 -27.60
N GLU A 156 -25.37 7.74 -26.33
CA GLU A 156 -25.31 6.33 -25.94
C GLU A 156 -26.63 5.85 -25.34
N VAL A 157 -27.00 4.60 -25.65
CA VAL A 157 -28.18 3.97 -25.05
C VAL A 157 -27.78 3.46 -23.66
N PHE A 158 -28.24 4.16 -22.63
CA PHE A 158 -28.00 3.80 -21.24
C PHE A 158 -28.80 2.55 -20.84
N GLY A 159 -30.04 2.47 -21.32
CA GLY A 159 -30.97 1.44 -20.91
C GLY A 159 -32.26 1.49 -21.70
N ASN A 160 -33.20 0.64 -21.32
CA ASN A 160 -34.53 0.60 -21.94
C ASN A 160 -35.60 0.54 -20.85
N LEU A 161 -36.65 1.33 -21.05
CA LEU A 161 -37.86 1.32 -20.25
C LEU A 161 -38.87 0.37 -20.89
N TYR A 162 -39.48 -0.47 -20.08
CA TYR A 162 -40.44 -1.49 -20.48
C TYR A 162 -41.73 -1.29 -19.69
N LEU A 163 -42.87 -1.26 -20.37
CA LEU A 163 -44.19 -1.11 -19.77
C LEU A 163 -45.10 -2.18 -20.33
N THR A 164 -45.85 -2.87 -19.46
CA THR A 164 -46.77 -3.94 -19.86
C THR A 164 -48.09 -3.87 -19.13
N GLU A 165 -49.08 -4.55 -19.68
CA GLU A 165 -50.46 -4.62 -19.17
C GLU A 165 -51.06 -3.23 -18.93
N LYS A 166 -51.47 -2.54 -19.99
CA LYS A 166 -52.22 -1.28 -19.83
C LYS A 166 -53.55 -1.57 -19.13
N ARG A 167 -53.81 -0.88 -18.02
CA ARG A 167 -54.98 -1.14 -17.17
C ARG A 167 -56.26 -0.91 -17.96
N GLY A 168 -57.28 -1.71 -17.61
CA GLY A 168 -58.54 -1.72 -18.36
C GLY A 168 -58.52 -2.55 -19.64
N GLY A 169 -57.41 -3.22 -19.97
CA GLY A 169 -57.29 -4.14 -21.11
C GLY A 169 -57.22 -3.44 -22.47
N ALA A 170 -56.77 -2.18 -22.50
CA ALA A 170 -56.58 -1.40 -23.72
C ALA A 170 -55.17 -1.62 -24.31
N ASP A 171 -54.98 -1.31 -25.58
CA ASP A 171 -53.64 -1.26 -26.17
C ASP A 171 -52.94 0.07 -25.81
N PHE A 172 -51.60 0.04 -25.74
CA PHE A 172 -50.82 1.28 -25.80
C PHE A 172 -51.03 1.94 -27.16
N ASP A 173 -51.28 3.25 -27.18
CA ASP A 173 -51.52 4.03 -28.39
C ASP A 173 -50.32 4.93 -28.77
N ALA A 174 -50.47 5.73 -29.82
CA ALA A 174 -49.42 6.63 -30.30
C ALA A 174 -49.15 7.81 -29.34
N GLU A 175 -50.13 8.18 -28.51
CA GLU A 175 -49.97 9.23 -27.52
C GLU A 175 -49.17 8.71 -26.32
N ASP A 176 -49.45 7.49 -25.86
CA ASP A 176 -48.66 6.81 -24.83
C ASP A 176 -47.18 6.72 -25.26
N GLU A 177 -46.95 6.29 -26.50
CA GLU A 177 -45.61 6.21 -27.08
C GLU A 177 -44.91 7.57 -27.08
N ALA A 178 -45.59 8.64 -27.51
CA ALA A 178 -45.02 9.98 -27.57
C ALA A 178 -44.69 10.54 -26.18
N VAL A 179 -45.55 10.29 -25.20
CA VAL A 179 -45.39 10.76 -23.82
C VAL A 179 -44.24 10.02 -23.13
N VAL A 180 -44.16 8.69 -23.25
CA VAL A 180 -43.06 7.90 -22.67
C VAL A 180 -41.74 8.19 -23.38
N THR A 181 -41.76 8.41 -24.69
CA THR A 181 -40.57 8.84 -25.43
C THR A 181 -40.06 10.20 -24.94
N THR A 182 -40.96 11.13 -24.63
CA THR A 182 -40.59 12.43 -24.06
C THR A 182 -40.01 12.28 -22.65
N LEU A 183 -40.64 11.44 -21.81
CA LEU A 183 -40.12 11.11 -20.49
C LEU A 183 -38.73 10.46 -20.57
N ALA A 184 -38.50 9.57 -21.54
CA ALA A 184 -37.21 8.91 -21.75
C ALA A 184 -36.08 9.92 -22.10
N VAL A 185 -36.38 10.99 -22.84
CA VAL A 185 -35.43 12.07 -23.09
C VAL A 185 -35.10 12.83 -21.80
N ALA A 186 -36.11 13.19 -21.01
CA ALA A 186 -35.91 13.87 -19.73
C ALA A 186 -35.16 12.97 -18.72
N ALA A 187 -35.47 11.68 -18.69
CA ALA A 187 -34.80 10.67 -17.90
C ALA A 187 -33.30 10.58 -18.25
N GLY A 188 -32.96 10.62 -19.54
CA GLY A 188 -31.57 10.67 -19.99
C GLY A 188 -30.78 11.83 -19.39
N ILE A 189 -31.38 13.02 -19.36
CA ILE A 189 -30.78 14.23 -18.75
C ILE A 189 -30.63 14.07 -17.23
N ALA A 190 -31.67 13.56 -16.55
CA ALA A 190 -31.63 13.36 -15.11
C ALA A 190 -30.58 12.32 -14.68
N ILE A 191 -30.46 11.21 -15.42
CA ILE A 191 -29.43 10.20 -15.21
C ILE A 191 -28.03 10.79 -15.39
N GLU A 192 -27.83 11.62 -16.42
CA GLU A 192 -26.57 12.34 -16.63
C GLU A 192 -26.25 13.26 -15.44
N ASN A 193 -27.22 14.04 -14.99
CA ASN A 193 -27.06 14.95 -13.87
C ASN A 193 -26.71 14.21 -12.56
N ALA A 194 -27.40 13.11 -12.27
CA ALA A 194 -27.12 12.28 -11.09
C ALA A 194 -25.70 11.69 -11.15
N ARG A 195 -25.27 11.17 -12.31
CA ARG A 195 -23.90 10.67 -12.52
C ARG A 195 -22.86 11.75 -12.33
N LEU A 196 -23.05 12.93 -12.94
CA LEU A 196 -22.13 14.07 -12.80
C LEU A 196 -22.07 14.58 -11.36
N TYR A 197 -23.20 14.57 -10.65
CA TYR A 197 -23.26 14.96 -9.25
C TYR A 197 -22.47 14.00 -8.37
N GLU A 198 -22.68 12.69 -8.52
CA GLU A 198 -21.91 11.68 -7.76
C GLU A 198 -20.42 11.70 -8.09
N GLU A 199 -20.04 11.86 -9.37
CA GLU A 199 -18.63 12.03 -9.77
C GLU A 199 -18.02 13.28 -9.10
N GLY A 200 -18.73 14.41 -9.12
CA GLY A 200 -18.32 15.65 -8.46
C GLY A 200 -18.17 15.47 -6.94
N ARG A 201 -19.10 14.75 -6.31
CA ARG A 201 -19.08 14.48 -4.87
C ARG A 201 -17.92 13.54 -4.50
N LEU A 202 -17.68 12.49 -5.28
CA LEU A 202 -16.51 11.61 -5.14
C LEU A 202 -15.21 12.39 -5.29
N ARG A 203 -15.10 13.21 -6.34
CA ARG A 203 -13.93 14.06 -6.58
C ARG A 203 -13.69 15.03 -5.42
N HIS A 204 -14.74 15.64 -4.88
CA HIS A 204 -14.64 16.52 -3.72
C HIS A 204 -14.12 15.77 -2.49
N ARG A 205 -14.64 14.57 -2.18
CA ARG A 205 -14.15 13.74 -1.07
C ARG A 205 -12.66 13.38 -1.23
N TRP A 206 -12.24 13.01 -2.42
CA TRP A 206 -10.83 12.70 -2.71
C TRP A 206 -9.90 13.93 -2.56
N LEU A 207 -10.36 15.11 -2.99
CA LEU A 207 -9.60 16.36 -2.83
C LEU A 207 -9.50 16.78 -1.35
N ALA A 208 -10.60 16.66 -0.59
CA ALA A 208 -10.60 16.94 0.84
C ALA A 208 -9.65 16.01 1.58
N ALA A 209 -9.72 14.69 1.32
CA ALA A 209 -8.82 13.72 1.92
C ALA A 209 -7.34 13.97 1.55
N SER A 210 -7.07 14.35 0.29
CA SER A 210 -5.72 14.76 -0.13
C SER A 210 -5.21 15.97 0.65
N SER A 211 -6.06 16.97 0.89
CA SER A 211 -5.69 18.18 1.65
C SER A 211 -5.43 17.89 3.12
N ASP A 212 -6.30 17.09 3.76
CA ASP A 212 -6.12 16.66 5.15
C ASP A 212 -4.79 15.92 5.32
N PHE A 213 -4.49 15.03 4.38
CA PHE A 213 -3.25 14.29 4.32
C PHE A 213 -2.03 15.21 4.18
N THR A 214 -2.04 16.16 3.24
CA THR A 214 -0.96 17.15 3.11
C THR A 214 -0.73 17.92 4.42
N SER A 215 -1.80 18.29 5.13
CA SER A 215 -1.69 18.97 6.42
C SER A 215 -1.03 18.09 7.49
N ALA A 216 -1.42 16.81 7.59
CA ALA A 216 -0.84 15.86 8.55
C ALA A 216 0.66 15.61 8.32
N LEU A 217 1.10 15.58 7.06
CA LEU A 217 2.53 15.50 6.72
C LEU A 217 3.32 16.73 7.17
N LEU A 218 2.73 17.91 6.97
CA LEU A 218 3.37 19.19 7.31
C LEU A 218 3.43 19.40 8.82
N SER A 219 2.52 18.82 9.60
CA SER A 219 2.56 18.88 11.08
C SER A 219 3.63 17.99 11.72
N GLY A 220 4.31 17.14 10.94
CA GLY A 220 5.34 16.23 11.46
C GLY A 220 4.78 14.98 12.13
N ALA A 221 3.58 14.55 11.76
CA ALA A 221 3.01 13.28 12.21
C ALA A 221 3.85 12.08 11.72
N GLU A 222 3.77 10.98 12.45
CA GLU A 222 4.48 9.74 12.11
C GLU A 222 3.95 9.15 10.79
N GLU A 223 4.87 8.68 9.94
CA GLU A 223 4.56 8.17 8.60
C GLU A 223 3.49 7.06 8.62
N THR A 224 3.59 6.15 9.59
CA THR A 224 2.67 5.02 9.74
C THR A 224 1.26 5.46 10.15
N GLU A 225 1.14 6.51 10.95
CA GLU A 225 -0.14 7.09 11.34
C GLU A 225 -0.81 7.76 10.13
N VAL A 226 -0.05 8.58 9.41
CA VAL A 226 -0.53 9.32 8.23
C VAL A 226 -0.97 8.37 7.10
N LEU A 227 -0.20 7.32 6.81
CA LEU A 227 -0.59 6.30 5.84
C LEU A 227 -1.78 5.44 6.33
N GLY A 228 -1.90 5.22 7.64
CA GLY A 228 -3.03 4.52 8.25
C GLY A 228 -4.35 5.28 8.08
N GLU A 229 -4.34 6.59 8.35
CA GLU A 229 -5.48 7.48 8.10
C GLU A 229 -5.81 7.58 6.61
N MET A 230 -4.78 7.64 5.76
CA MET A 230 -4.96 7.65 4.32
C MET A 230 -5.65 6.38 3.81
N LEU A 231 -5.24 5.22 4.32
CA LEU A 231 -5.84 3.94 3.98
C LEU A 231 -7.31 3.88 4.42
N GLU A 232 -7.62 4.37 5.62
CA GLU A 232 -8.99 4.49 6.11
C GLU A 232 -9.86 5.32 5.18
N ARG A 233 -9.42 6.53 4.83
CA ARG A 233 -10.14 7.41 3.91
C ARG A 233 -10.31 6.78 2.54
N ALA A 234 -9.31 6.06 2.04
CA ALA A 234 -9.39 5.37 0.75
C ALA A 234 -10.47 4.28 0.76
N VAL A 235 -10.49 3.45 1.81
CA VAL A 235 -11.50 2.39 2.01
C VAL A 235 -12.90 3.00 2.08
N ASP A 236 -13.08 4.06 2.86
CA ASP A 236 -14.37 4.74 3.05
C ASP A 236 -14.88 5.44 1.78
N ILE A 237 -14.01 6.18 1.08
CA ILE A 237 -14.40 6.95 -0.11
C ILE A 237 -14.76 6.00 -1.26
N ALA A 238 -13.93 4.98 -1.47
CA ALA A 238 -14.14 3.98 -2.51
C ALA A 238 -15.21 2.94 -2.15
N GLY A 239 -15.73 2.93 -0.91
CA GLY A 239 -16.69 1.92 -0.46
C GLY A 239 -16.12 0.50 -0.56
N ALA A 240 -14.84 0.33 -0.27
CA ALA A 240 -14.16 -0.96 -0.26
C ALA A 240 -14.41 -1.70 1.05
N ASP A 241 -14.33 -3.03 1.02
CA ASP A 241 -14.44 -3.88 2.22
C ASP A 241 -13.07 -4.15 2.85
N MET A 242 -12.00 -4.02 2.05
CA MET A 242 -10.61 -4.17 2.45
C MET A 242 -9.72 -3.18 1.70
N GLY A 243 -8.68 -2.69 2.38
CA GLY A 243 -7.60 -1.95 1.78
C GLY A 243 -6.25 -2.38 2.33
N VAL A 244 -5.20 -2.33 1.50
CA VAL A 244 -3.82 -2.62 1.89
C VAL A 244 -2.83 -1.73 1.16
N PHE A 245 -1.83 -1.21 1.88
CA PHE A 245 -0.59 -0.70 1.30
C PHE A 245 0.49 -1.78 1.32
N TYR A 246 1.02 -2.09 0.15
CA TYR A 246 2.28 -2.82 0.03
C TYR A 246 3.39 -1.83 -0.30
N LEU A 247 4.27 -1.55 0.67
CA LEU A 247 5.41 -0.66 0.49
C LEU A 247 6.63 -1.41 -0.03
N VAL A 248 7.43 -0.76 -0.86
CA VAL A 248 8.69 -1.32 -1.37
C VAL A 248 9.75 -1.21 -0.28
N GLY A 249 10.35 -2.35 0.09
CA GLY A 249 11.46 -2.44 1.01
C GLY A 249 12.82 -2.20 0.35
N PRO A 250 13.91 -2.10 1.12
CA PRO A 250 15.24 -1.77 0.62
C PRO A 250 15.81 -2.77 -0.40
N GLY A 251 15.37 -4.03 -0.35
CA GLY A 251 15.78 -5.08 -1.29
C GLY A 251 14.86 -5.22 -2.50
N GLY A 252 13.88 -4.33 -2.66
CA GLY A 252 12.86 -4.40 -3.71
C GLY A 252 11.67 -5.31 -3.38
N GLU A 253 11.65 -5.91 -2.18
CA GLU A 253 10.54 -6.74 -1.72
C GLU A 253 9.32 -5.88 -1.34
N LEU A 254 8.11 -6.38 -1.57
CA LEU A 254 6.88 -5.67 -1.19
C LEU A 254 6.39 -6.14 0.18
N ARG A 255 6.14 -5.20 1.09
CA ARG A 255 5.71 -5.48 2.45
C ARG A 255 4.33 -4.92 2.72
N GLY A 256 3.39 -5.77 3.12
CA GLY A 256 2.05 -5.36 3.55
C GLY A 256 2.11 -4.71 4.94
N SER A 257 2.57 -3.47 5.02
CA SER A 257 2.80 -2.75 6.27
C SER A 257 1.49 -2.32 6.93
N LEU A 258 0.50 -1.95 6.12
CA LEU A 258 -0.78 -1.41 6.56
C LEU A 258 -1.90 -2.11 5.81
N ALA A 259 -2.86 -2.66 6.55
CA ALA A 259 -4.06 -3.29 6.00
C ALA A 259 -5.25 -2.99 6.92
N ARG A 260 -6.41 -2.76 6.33
CA ARG A 260 -7.66 -2.40 7.02
C ARG A 260 -8.87 -3.03 6.35
N GLY A 261 -9.91 -3.26 7.14
CA GLY A 261 -11.14 -3.89 6.69
C GLY A 261 -11.17 -5.40 6.93
N GLU A 262 -12.17 -6.07 6.37
CA GLU A 262 -12.29 -7.52 6.48
C GLU A 262 -11.11 -8.21 5.78
N GLY A 263 -10.60 -9.32 6.33
CA GLY A 263 -9.47 -10.05 5.72
C GLY A 263 -8.09 -9.36 5.83
N ALA A 264 -8.00 -8.16 6.42
CA ALA A 264 -6.76 -7.40 6.54
C ALA A 264 -5.59 -8.17 7.20
N GLU A 265 -5.88 -9.06 8.15
CA GLU A 265 -4.85 -9.88 8.82
C GLU A 265 -4.10 -10.81 7.84
N ALA A 266 -4.73 -11.23 6.73
CA ALA A 266 -4.07 -12.05 5.72
C ALA A 266 -3.02 -11.25 4.93
N HIS A 267 -3.06 -9.92 4.98
CA HIS A 267 -2.15 -9.04 4.25
C HIS A 267 -1.10 -8.37 5.16
N ARG A 268 -1.38 -8.22 6.45
CA ARG A 268 -0.49 -7.52 7.39
C ARG A 268 0.77 -8.34 7.67
N GLY A 269 1.94 -7.69 7.54
CA GLY A 269 3.25 -8.31 7.77
C GLY A 269 3.70 -9.28 6.68
N VAL A 270 2.91 -9.43 5.62
CA VAL A 270 3.28 -10.25 4.45
C VAL A 270 4.45 -9.61 3.73
N VAL A 271 5.41 -10.44 3.32
CA VAL A 271 6.54 -10.05 2.47
C VAL A 271 6.46 -10.82 1.16
N LEU A 272 6.45 -10.09 0.05
CA LEU A 272 6.50 -10.63 -1.31
C LEU A 272 7.88 -10.34 -1.89
N PRO A 273 8.61 -11.35 -2.40
CA PRO A 273 9.99 -11.16 -2.85
C PRO A 273 10.15 -10.11 -3.96
N ASN A 274 9.18 -10.02 -4.86
CA ASN A 274 9.13 -9.06 -5.95
C ASN A 274 7.65 -8.79 -6.35
N SER A 275 7.44 -8.02 -7.41
CA SER A 275 6.11 -7.72 -7.96
C SER A 275 5.56 -8.83 -8.86
N GLU A 276 6.38 -9.77 -9.33
CA GLU A 276 5.98 -10.79 -10.31
C GLU A 276 4.86 -11.70 -9.76
N GLY A 277 3.85 -11.96 -10.58
CA GLY A 277 2.70 -12.79 -10.20
C GLY A 277 1.79 -12.15 -9.15
N THR A 278 1.78 -10.81 -9.07
CA THR A 278 0.94 -10.04 -8.13
C THR A 278 0.13 -8.97 -8.87
N LEU A 279 -0.88 -8.41 -8.18
CA LEU A 279 -1.60 -7.23 -8.68
C LEU A 279 -0.68 -6.02 -8.90
N VAL A 280 0.48 -5.97 -8.25
CA VAL A 280 1.44 -4.87 -8.37
C VAL A 280 2.07 -4.85 -9.76
N GLU A 281 2.50 -6.02 -10.26
CA GLU A 281 2.99 -6.17 -11.63
C GLU A 281 1.90 -5.77 -12.64
N ALA A 282 0.67 -6.23 -12.42
CA ALA A 282 -0.44 -5.91 -13.31
C ALA A 282 -0.74 -4.39 -13.35
N ALA A 283 -0.67 -3.70 -12.20
CA ALA A 283 -0.82 -2.25 -12.12
C ALA A 283 0.32 -1.52 -12.84
N LEU A 284 1.57 -1.94 -12.63
CA LEU A 284 2.75 -1.36 -13.30
C LEU A 284 2.69 -1.50 -14.82
N ALA A 285 2.13 -2.60 -15.31
CA ALA A 285 1.92 -2.85 -16.74
C ALA A 285 0.81 -1.97 -17.36
N GLN A 286 -0.12 -1.46 -16.55
CA GLN A 286 -1.25 -0.61 -16.98
C GLN A 286 -1.13 0.83 -16.45
N ASP A 287 0.03 1.45 -16.64
CA ASP A 287 0.28 2.86 -16.26
C ASP A 287 -0.04 3.20 -14.80
N GLY A 288 0.06 2.22 -13.91
CA GLY A 288 -0.08 2.41 -12.47
C GLY A 288 -1.50 2.31 -11.93
N LEU A 289 -2.49 1.91 -12.73
CA LEU A 289 -3.87 1.66 -12.28
C LEU A 289 -4.45 0.42 -12.97
N ILE A 290 -5.01 -0.49 -12.18
CA ILE A 290 -5.74 -1.64 -12.71
C ILE A 290 -6.98 -1.94 -11.87
N THR A 291 -8.07 -2.29 -12.55
CA THR A 291 -9.28 -2.82 -11.94
C THR A 291 -9.48 -4.28 -12.40
N VAL A 292 -9.80 -5.16 -11.46
CA VAL A 292 -10.14 -6.56 -11.70
C VAL A 292 -11.55 -6.84 -11.19
N VAL A 293 -12.32 -7.62 -11.94
CA VAL A 293 -13.73 -7.94 -11.61
C VAL A 293 -13.82 -9.06 -10.58
N ASP A 294 -12.87 -9.99 -10.60
CA ASP A 294 -12.75 -11.10 -9.65
C ASP A 294 -11.27 -11.33 -9.33
N VAL A 295 -10.83 -10.84 -8.18
CA VAL A 295 -9.45 -10.92 -7.69
C VAL A 295 -9.10 -12.29 -7.13
N GLU A 296 -10.09 -13.03 -6.62
CA GLU A 296 -9.88 -14.40 -6.11
C GLU A 296 -9.47 -15.35 -7.23
N ASN A 297 -10.08 -15.20 -8.41
CA ASN A 297 -9.82 -16.05 -9.58
C ASN A 297 -8.96 -15.38 -10.66
N GLU A 298 -8.25 -14.30 -10.33
CA GLU A 298 -7.44 -13.55 -11.29
C GLU A 298 -6.18 -14.33 -11.73
N PRO A 299 -6.07 -14.76 -13.02
CA PRO A 299 -4.96 -15.61 -13.47
C PRO A 299 -3.57 -14.99 -13.34
N ARG A 300 -3.48 -13.66 -13.31
CA ARG A 300 -2.20 -12.94 -13.12
C ARG A 300 -1.66 -13.06 -11.70
N ILE A 301 -2.49 -13.40 -10.72
CA ILE A 301 -2.08 -13.55 -9.33
C ILE A 301 -1.66 -14.99 -9.09
N THR A 302 -0.36 -15.24 -9.05
CA THR A 302 0.22 -16.57 -8.83
C THR A 302 0.92 -16.70 -7.47
N VAL A 303 1.26 -15.58 -6.84
CA VAL A 303 1.98 -15.54 -5.57
C VAL A 303 1.02 -15.34 -4.40
N GLN A 304 0.93 -16.37 -3.54
CA GLN A 304 0.07 -16.39 -2.35
C GLN A 304 -1.38 -15.94 -2.65
N PRO A 305 -2.06 -16.59 -3.61
CA PRO A 305 -3.42 -16.22 -4.05
C PRO A 305 -4.48 -16.43 -2.96
N GLU A 306 -4.23 -17.30 -1.98
CA GLU A 306 -5.16 -17.63 -0.88
C GLU A 306 -5.58 -16.42 -0.04
N ARG A 307 -4.80 -15.32 -0.05
CA ARG A 307 -5.14 -14.07 0.64
C ARG A 307 -6.35 -13.36 0.04
N TRP A 308 -6.64 -13.60 -1.24
CA TRP A 308 -7.75 -12.97 -1.96
C TRP A 308 -9.05 -13.75 -1.84
N LYS A 309 -9.06 -14.86 -1.10
CA LYS A 309 -10.25 -15.70 -0.93
C LYS A 309 -11.42 -14.93 -0.32
N GLY A 310 -12.58 -14.95 -0.98
CA GLY A 310 -13.79 -14.25 -0.57
C GLY A 310 -13.95 -12.84 -1.15
N PHE A 311 -12.99 -12.35 -1.93
CA PHE A 311 -13.06 -11.05 -2.61
C PHE A 311 -13.44 -11.19 -4.08
N GLY A 312 -14.35 -10.31 -4.52
CA GLY A 312 -14.74 -10.15 -5.92
C GLY A 312 -13.87 -9.09 -6.58
N SER A 313 -14.40 -7.89 -6.80
CA SER A 313 -13.64 -6.85 -7.50
C SER A 313 -12.51 -6.24 -6.66
N ALA A 314 -11.39 -5.90 -7.29
CA ALA A 314 -10.32 -5.12 -6.67
C ALA A 314 -9.79 -4.04 -7.61
N VAL A 315 -9.24 -2.97 -7.05
CA VAL A 315 -8.48 -1.94 -7.75
C VAL A 315 -7.11 -1.81 -7.10
N ALA A 316 -6.06 -1.76 -7.92
CA ALA A 316 -4.69 -1.54 -7.47
C ALA A 316 -4.13 -0.29 -8.15
N VAL A 317 -3.52 0.61 -7.36
CA VAL A 317 -2.90 1.85 -7.83
C VAL A 317 -1.48 1.96 -7.29
N THR A 318 -0.53 2.34 -8.14
CA THR A 318 0.85 2.55 -7.71
C THR A 318 1.00 3.81 -6.88
N VAL A 319 1.82 3.72 -5.84
CA VAL A 319 2.25 4.85 -5.00
C VAL A 319 3.68 5.18 -5.43
N GLY A 320 3.82 6.22 -6.25
CA GLY A 320 5.10 6.65 -6.80
C GLY A 320 5.07 6.76 -8.32
N THR A 321 6.24 6.98 -8.91
CA THR A 321 6.41 6.99 -10.37
C THR A 321 6.94 5.64 -10.86
N LYS A 322 7.00 5.44 -12.18
CA LYS A 322 7.66 4.27 -12.77
C LYS A 322 9.15 4.21 -12.45
N GLU A 323 9.83 5.36 -12.29
CA GLU A 323 11.24 5.37 -11.89
C GLU A 323 11.45 5.13 -10.40
N ARG A 324 10.48 5.53 -9.57
CA ARG A 324 10.56 5.41 -8.11
C ARG A 324 9.21 4.97 -7.54
N LEU A 325 9.02 3.65 -7.52
CA LEU A 325 7.88 3.02 -6.87
C LEU A 325 8.12 2.95 -5.36
N SER A 326 7.29 3.63 -4.59
CA SER A 326 7.30 3.55 -3.12
C SER A 326 6.37 2.45 -2.60
N GLY A 327 5.35 2.07 -3.39
CA GLY A 327 4.44 0.99 -3.04
C GLY A 327 3.25 0.88 -3.97
N VAL A 328 2.22 0.17 -3.52
CA VAL A 328 0.91 0.08 -4.17
C VAL A 328 -0.18 0.14 -3.11
N LEU A 329 -1.28 0.81 -3.43
CA LEU A 329 -2.53 0.76 -2.67
C LEU A 329 -3.48 -0.19 -3.40
N ILE A 330 -4.00 -1.19 -2.69
CA ILE A 330 -5.01 -2.09 -3.22
C ILE A 330 -6.27 -1.96 -2.38
N LEU A 331 -7.42 -1.81 -3.04
CA LEU A 331 -8.74 -1.79 -2.43
C LEU A 331 -9.56 -2.94 -3.03
N ALA A 332 -10.28 -3.69 -2.20
CA ALA A 332 -11.07 -4.84 -2.63
C ALA A 332 -12.48 -4.82 -2.04
N ARG A 333 -13.43 -5.37 -2.79
CA ARG A 333 -14.82 -5.62 -2.36
C ARG A 333 -15.08 -7.11 -2.32
N ARG A 334 -15.93 -7.56 -1.40
CA ARG A 334 -16.35 -8.96 -1.29
C ARG A 334 -17.22 -9.40 -2.45
N HIS A 335 -17.32 -10.72 -2.63
CA HIS A 335 -18.29 -11.30 -3.58
C HIS A 335 -19.71 -10.79 -3.32
N GLY A 336 -20.45 -10.54 -4.40
CA GLY A 336 -21.81 -10.00 -4.36
C GLY A 336 -21.90 -8.48 -4.24
N ARG A 337 -20.79 -7.76 -4.04
CA ARG A 337 -20.74 -6.30 -4.13
C ARG A 337 -20.53 -5.87 -5.58
N PRO A 338 -21.08 -4.71 -6.02
CA PRO A 338 -20.83 -4.18 -7.36
C PRO A 338 -19.34 -3.91 -7.59
N ALA A 339 -18.88 -4.13 -8.83
CA ALA A 339 -17.52 -3.81 -9.24
C ALA A 339 -17.23 -2.30 -9.11
N PHE A 340 -15.95 -1.95 -9.00
CA PHE A 340 -15.53 -0.54 -9.01
C PHE A 340 -15.83 0.09 -10.38
N THR A 341 -16.52 1.22 -10.35
CA THR A 341 -16.80 2.03 -11.54
C THR A 341 -15.62 2.93 -11.88
N THR A 342 -15.52 3.32 -13.15
CA THR A 342 -14.50 4.27 -13.62
C THR A 342 -14.50 5.57 -12.80
N ALA A 343 -15.68 6.10 -12.47
CA ALA A 343 -15.82 7.33 -11.70
C ALA A 343 -15.24 7.20 -10.27
N GLU A 344 -15.40 6.04 -9.62
CA GLU A 344 -14.88 5.79 -8.28
C GLU A 344 -13.34 5.73 -8.26
N VAL A 345 -12.72 5.19 -9.30
CA VAL A 345 -11.25 4.94 -9.34
C VAL A 345 -10.45 6.03 -10.05
N THR A 346 -11.09 6.90 -10.85
CA THR A 346 -10.38 7.91 -11.67
C THR A 346 -9.55 8.90 -10.84
N ALA A 347 -10.00 9.25 -9.64
CA ALA A 347 -9.26 10.16 -8.75
C ALA A 347 -8.17 9.45 -7.92
N LEU A 348 -8.17 8.12 -7.90
CA LEU A 348 -7.32 7.31 -7.03
C LEU A 348 -5.80 7.48 -7.33
N PRO A 349 -5.33 7.59 -8.59
CA PRO A 349 -3.92 7.87 -8.88
C PRO A 349 -3.43 9.21 -8.31
N GLY A 350 -4.26 10.26 -8.40
CA GLY A 350 -3.92 11.57 -7.84
C GLY A 350 -3.80 11.52 -6.31
N PHE A 351 -4.68 10.75 -5.66
CA PHE A 351 -4.63 10.49 -4.23
C PHE A 351 -3.39 9.66 -3.84
N ALA A 352 -3.11 8.56 -4.54
CA ALA A 352 -1.91 7.74 -4.33
C ALA A 352 -0.60 8.51 -4.58
N GLY A 353 -0.62 9.48 -5.49
CA GLY A 353 0.48 10.42 -5.68
C GLY A 353 0.80 11.27 -4.44
N GLN A 354 -0.19 11.58 -3.61
CA GLN A 354 0.05 12.24 -2.32
C GLN A 354 0.79 11.30 -1.36
N ALA A 355 0.39 10.02 -1.25
CA ALA A 355 1.14 9.03 -0.47
C ALA A 355 2.61 8.95 -0.90
N ALA A 356 2.87 9.00 -2.20
CA ALA A 356 4.24 8.97 -2.70
C ALA A 356 5.06 10.17 -2.22
N LEU A 357 4.46 11.37 -2.27
CA LEU A 357 5.10 12.59 -1.78
C LEU A 357 5.34 12.54 -0.27
N ALA A 358 4.42 11.96 0.50
CA ALA A 358 4.59 11.73 1.93
C ALA A 358 5.78 10.86 2.26
N LEU A 359 5.85 9.70 1.60
CA LEU A 359 6.93 8.74 1.75
C LEU A 359 8.27 9.38 1.37
N GLU A 360 8.31 10.12 0.26
CA GLU A 360 9.52 10.83 -0.12
C GLU A 360 9.91 11.91 0.91
N LEU A 361 8.96 12.68 1.44
CA LEU A 361 9.26 13.70 2.45
C LEU A 361 9.75 13.07 3.76
N ALA A 362 9.17 11.93 4.16
CA ALA A 362 9.58 11.18 5.34
C ALA A 362 11.01 10.64 5.18
N ASP A 363 11.33 10.03 4.04
CA ASP A 363 12.69 9.59 3.70
C ASP A 363 13.68 10.76 3.78
N ARG A 364 13.35 11.91 3.17
CA ARG A 364 14.23 13.10 3.19
C ARG A 364 14.43 13.68 4.58
N ARG A 365 13.41 13.63 5.45
CA ARG A 365 13.53 14.05 6.85
C ARG A 365 14.48 13.12 7.61
N ARG A 366 14.31 11.80 7.46
CA ARG A 366 15.19 10.79 8.08
C ARG A 366 16.63 10.96 7.62
N ASP A 367 16.86 11.18 6.33
CA ASP A 367 18.21 11.42 5.78
C ASP A 367 18.83 12.69 6.36
N ALA A 368 18.07 13.79 6.45
CA ALA A 368 18.54 15.05 7.01
C ALA A 368 18.86 14.95 8.52
N GLU A 369 18.03 14.25 9.29
CA GLU A 369 18.27 13.96 10.69
C GLU A 369 19.54 13.14 10.89
N GLN A 370 19.76 12.13 10.05
CA GLN A 370 20.97 11.31 10.09
C GLN A 370 22.22 12.12 9.76
N VAL A 371 22.17 12.99 8.76
CA VAL A 371 23.29 13.89 8.43
C VAL A 371 23.57 14.84 9.59
N SER A 372 22.54 15.46 10.17
CA SER A 372 22.70 16.37 11.31
C SER A 372 23.31 15.67 12.53
N LEU A 373 22.89 14.43 12.80
CA LEU A 373 23.46 13.61 13.88
C LEU A 373 24.95 13.32 13.65
N LEU A 374 25.34 13.00 12.40
CA LEU A 374 26.74 12.76 12.04
C LEU A 374 27.58 14.03 12.16
N GLU A 375 27.07 15.18 11.70
CA GLU A 375 27.75 16.48 11.84
C GLU A 375 27.96 16.87 13.30
N ASP A 376 26.98 16.62 14.17
CA ASP A 376 27.10 16.89 15.60
C ASP A 376 28.15 15.99 16.25
N ARG A 377 28.15 14.69 15.93
CA ARG A 377 29.18 13.75 16.40
C ARG A 377 30.58 14.18 15.99
N ASP A 378 30.76 14.61 14.74
CA ASP A 378 32.05 15.09 14.24
C ASP A 378 32.50 16.39 14.91
N ARG A 379 31.55 17.28 15.21
CA ARG A 379 31.80 18.50 15.99
C ARG A 379 32.26 18.15 17.40
N ILE A 380 31.54 17.27 18.11
CA ILE A 380 31.89 16.83 19.46
C ILE A 380 33.27 16.17 19.48
N ALA A 381 33.58 15.32 18.50
CA ALA A 381 34.88 14.69 18.36
C ALA A 381 36.02 15.72 18.20
N ARG A 382 35.81 16.76 17.39
CA ARG A 382 36.77 17.87 17.24
C ARG A 382 36.94 18.67 18.53
N ASP A 383 35.84 19.03 19.20
CA ASP A 383 35.91 19.80 20.45
C ASP A 383 36.62 19.02 21.56
N LEU A 384 36.36 17.71 21.69
CA LEU A 384 37.08 16.84 22.63
C LEU A 384 38.58 16.77 22.31
N HIS A 385 38.95 16.67 21.03
CA HIS A 385 40.34 16.65 20.62
C HIS A 385 41.05 17.99 20.93
N ASP A 386 40.48 19.10 20.46
CA ASP A 386 41.14 20.39 20.49
C ASP A 386 41.10 21.04 21.87
N LEU A 387 40.00 20.88 22.60
CA LEU A 387 39.84 21.51 23.91
C LEU A 387 40.27 20.60 25.06
N ALA A 388 39.87 19.33 25.06
CA ALA A 388 40.11 18.45 26.20
C ALA A 388 41.49 17.78 26.13
N ILE A 389 41.81 17.07 25.04
CA ILE A 389 43.10 16.37 24.92
C ILE A 389 44.27 17.35 24.97
N GLN A 390 44.24 18.44 24.19
CA GLN A 390 45.35 19.40 24.17
C GLN A 390 45.60 20.04 25.55
N ARG A 391 44.54 20.40 26.30
CA ARG A 391 44.68 20.97 27.65
C ARG A 391 45.19 19.96 28.67
N LEU A 392 44.70 18.72 28.65
CA LEU A 392 45.19 17.65 29.52
C LEU A 392 46.67 17.37 29.23
N PHE A 393 47.07 17.35 27.96
CA PHE A 393 48.46 17.16 27.56
C PHE A 393 49.36 18.31 28.05
N ALA A 394 48.94 19.56 27.88
CA ALA A 394 49.68 20.72 28.40
C ALA A 394 49.80 20.71 29.93
N THR A 395 48.74 20.30 30.63
CA THR A 395 48.73 20.16 32.09
C THR A 395 49.67 19.04 32.54
N GLY A 396 49.64 17.89 31.85
CA GLY A 396 50.54 16.76 32.08
C GLY A 396 52.00 17.15 31.88
N MET A 397 52.34 17.87 30.81
CA MET A 397 53.69 18.41 30.60
C MET A 397 54.12 19.37 31.71
N THR A 398 53.22 20.25 32.17
CA THR A 398 53.50 21.18 33.28
C THR A 398 53.82 20.43 34.58
N LEU A 399 53.05 19.39 34.90
CA LEU A 399 53.29 18.53 36.06
C LEU A 399 54.59 17.73 35.93
N GLN A 400 54.89 17.19 34.74
CA GLN A 400 56.15 16.50 34.47
C GLN A 400 57.36 17.42 34.65
N SER A 401 57.26 18.68 34.24
CA SER A 401 58.30 19.69 34.49
C SER A 401 58.43 20.01 35.98
N ALA A 402 57.32 20.23 36.68
CA ALA A 402 57.30 20.53 38.12
C ALA A 402 57.90 19.39 38.95
N ARG A 403 57.68 18.13 38.55
CA ARG A 403 58.25 16.94 39.20
C ARG A 403 59.77 17.01 39.36
N ARG A 404 60.49 17.68 38.43
CA ARG A 404 61.95 17.81 38.47
C ARG A 404 62.47 18.69 39.62
N PHE A 405 61.61 19.48 40.25
CA PHE A 405 61.97 20.43 41.31
C PHE A 405 61.46 20.00 42.70
N VAL A 406 60.89 18.79 42.82
CA VAL A 406 60.33 18.27 44.07
C VAL A 406 61.27 17.20 44.63
N GLU A 407 61.79 17.43 45.83
CA GLU A 407 62.75 16.51 46.49
C GLU A 407 62.09 15.55 47.49
N HIS A 408 60.86 15.84 47.94
CA HIS A 408 60.17 15.01 48.93
C HIS A 408 59.58 13.74 48.29
N PRO A 409 59.99 12.51 48.70
CA PRO A 409 59.62 11.28 48.01
C PRO A 409 58.11 11.05 47.86
N GLU A 410 57.33 11.30 48.91
CA GLU A 410 55.87 11.14 48.85
C GLU A 410 55.20 12.12 47.87
N ALA A 411 55.76 13.31 47.70
CA ALA A 411 55.26 14.31 46.76
C ALA A 411 55.60 13.93 45.31
N VAL A 412 56.78 13.34 45.05
CA VAL A 412 57.16 12.78 43.74
C VAL A 412 56.23 11.64 43.33
N ASP A 413 55.90 10.74 44.25
CA ASP A 413 54.96 9.63 44.00
C ASP A 413 53.53 10.11 43.72
N ARG A 414 53.08 11.17 44.40
CA ARG A 414 51.76 11.79 44.12
C ARG A 414 51.73 12.46 42.75
N LEU A 415 52.77 13.21 42.38
CA LEU A 415 52.86 13.85 41.05
C LEU A 415 52.92 12.81 39.93
N THR A 416 53.65 11.72 40.14
CA THR A 416 53.78 10.66 39.12
C THR A 416 52.42 9.98 38.88
N ARG A 417 51.69 9.63 39.94
CA ARG A 417 50.31 9.12 39.81
C ARG A 417 49.38 10.08 39.09
N ALA A 418 49.44 11.38 39.39
CA ALA A 418 48.60 12.37 38.71
C ALA A 418 48.91 12.48 37.20
N ILE A 419 50.17 12.32 36.80
CA ILE A 419 50.57 12.27 35.38
C ILE A 419 50.03 11.00 34.72
N ASP A 420 50.17 9.85 35.38
CA ASP A 420 49.67 8.58 34.87
C ASP A 420 48.13 8.59 34.71
N ASP A 421 47.41 9.20 35.65
CA ASP A 421 45.95 9.39 35.59
C ASP A 421 45.54 10.30 34.42
N LEU A 422 46.29 11.37 34.15
CA LEU A 422 46.06 12.24 32.98
C LEU A 422 46.29 11.49 31.67
N ASP A 423 47.36 10.70 31.58
CA ASP A 423 47.65 9.88 30.39
C ASP A 423 46.60 8.79 30.16
N ALA A 424 46.13 8.15 31.24
CA ALA A 424 45.01 7.21 31.18
C ALA A 424 43.72 7.90 30.70
N THR A 425 43.44 9.11 31.21
CA THR A 425 42.27 9.90 30.79
C THR A 425 42.36 10.31 29.32
N ILE A 426 43.54 10.71 28.84
CA ILE A 426 43.77 11.02 27.42
C ILE A 426 43.52 9.79 26.54
N LYS A 427 43.94 8.60 26.97
CA LYS A 427 43.65 7.34 26.25
C LYS A 427 42.16 7.05 26.18
N ILE A 428 41.41 7.23 27.28
CA ILE A 428 39.95 7.05 27.33
C ILE A 428 39.23 8.04 26.41
N ILE A 429 39.62 9.32 26.43
CA ILE A 429 39.01 10.32 25.53
C ILE A 429 39.32 9.99 24.08
N ARG A 430 40.56 9.57 23.77
CA ARG A 430 40.94 9.20 22.41
C ARG A 430 40.14 7.99 21.91
N SER A 431 39.95 6.95 22.72
CA SER A 431 39.10 5.81 22.35
C SER A 431 37.63 6.21 22.17
N THR A 432 37.14 7.15 22.99
CA THR A 432 35.79 7.71 22.85
C THR A 432 35.63 8.51 21.55
N ILE A 433 36.61 9.34 21.18
CA ILE A 433 36.62 10.10 19.91
C ILE A 433 36.63 9.15 18.71
N PHE A 434 37.44 8.08 18.74
CA PHE A 434 37.43 7.06 17.69
C PHE A 434 36.07 6.36 17.61
N GLY A 435 35.46 6.02 18.76
CA GLY A 435 34.11 5.47 18.80
C GLY A 435 33.04 6.42 18.24
N LEU A 436 33.15 7.72 18.47
CA LEU A 436 32.22 8.74 17.95
C LEU A 436 32.33 8.93 16.42
N ARG A 437 33.54 8.77 15.87
CA ARG A 437 33.83 8.94 14.42
C ARG A 437 33.58 7.68 13.59
N GLU A 438 33.57 6.50 14.19
CA GLU A 438 33.42 5.22 13.50
C GLU A 438 32.20 4.42 14.00
N HIS A 439 31.05 5.06 14.14
CA HIS A 439 29.79 4.30 14.23
C HIS A 439 29.32 3.90 12.82
N ASP A 440 29.49 2.60 12.57
CA ASP A 440 28.93 1.73 11.52
C ASP A 440 27.90 2.37 10.58
N THR A 441 28.29 2.55 9.32
CA THR A 441 27.34 2.49 8.22
C THR A 441 26.64 1.12 8.30
N PRO A 442 25.29 1.07 8.39
CA PRO A 442 24.58 -0.21 8.44
C PRO A 442 24.94 -1.06 7.22
N GLY A 443 25.55 -2.23 7.45
CA GLY A 443 25.90 -3.19 6.40
C GLY A 443 27.40 -3.44 6.19
N THR A 444 28.30 -2.71 6.87
CA THR A 444 29.75 -2.92 6.72
C THR A 444 30.37 -3.54 7.97
N THR A 445 31.13 -4.62 7.81
CA THR A 445 31.81 -5.33 8.91
C THR A 445 32.85 -4.42 9.59
N PRO A 446 32.96 -4.38 10.93
CA PRO A 446 33.97 -3.57 11.62
C PRO A 446 35.40 -3.94 11.20
N LYS A 447 36.25 -2.92 11.00
CA LYS A 447 37.66 -3.09 10.62
C LYS A 447 38.45 -3.90 11.65
N LEU A 448 39.47 -4.65 11.20
CA LEU A 448 40.22 -5.62 12.02
C LEU A 448 40.92 -4.93 13.21
N ARG A 449 41.50 -3.74 13.02
CA ARG A 449 42.15 -2.99 14.11
C ARG A 449 41.23 -2.78 15.31
N ASN A 450 39.98 -2.40 15.08
CA ASN A 450 38.99 -2.16 16.14
C ASN A 450 38.60 -3.46 16.86
N ARG A 451 38.48 -4.54 16.08
CA ARG A 451 38.17 -5.88 16.63
C ARG A 451 39.31 -6.39 17.52
N VAL A 452 40.57 -6.13 17.14
CA VAL A 452 41.77 -6.47 17.94
C VAL A 452 41.80 -5.67 19.24
N VAL A 453 41.58 -4.36 19.19
CA VAL A 453 41.50 -3.50 20.41
C VAL A 453 40.46 -4.05 21.37
N LYS A 454 39.24 -4.31 20.88
CA LYS A 454 38.14 -4.84 21.70
C LYS A 454 38.46 -6.21 22.31
N ALA A 455 39.14 -7.10 21.57
CA ALA A 455 39.55 -8.41 22.07
C ALA A 455 40.58 -8.29 23.20
N VAL A 456 41.58 -7.40 23.05
CA VAL A 456 42.60 -7.15 24.07
C VAL A 456 42.00 -6.48 25.31
N ASP A 457 41.12 -5.49 25.15
CA ASP A 457 40.43 -4.83 26.27
C ASP A 457 39.54 -5.81 27.04
N SER A 458 38.85 -6.71 26.33
CA SER A 458 38.02 -7.74 26.97
C SER A 458 38.86 -8.68 27.83
N ALA A 459 40.08 -9.02 27.39
CA ALA A 459 40.99 -9.89 28.12
C ALA A 459 41.55 -9.25 29.40
N ALA A 460 41.61 -7.91 29.49
CA ALA A 460 42.14 -7.21 30.65
C ALA A 460 41.40 -7.58 31.95
N SER A 461 40.08 -7.78 31.88
CA SER A 461 39.26 -8.20 33.01
C SER A 461 39.66 -9.58 33.59
N THR A 462 40.07 -10.50 32.71
CA THR A 462 40.43 -11.87 33.09
C THR A 462 41.90 -11.96 33.52
N LEU A 463 42.75 -11.11 32.96
CA LEU A 463 44.17 -11.01 33.31
C LEU A 463 44.43 -10.24 34.61
N GLY A 464 43.53 -9.33 35.00
CA GLY A 464 43.71 -8.44 36.14
C GLY A 464 44.64 -7.24 35.87
N PHE A 465 45.12 -7.08 34.63
CA PHE A 465 45.89 -5.95 34.13
C PHE A 465 45.64 -5.76 32.62
N ALA A 466 45.89 -4.57 32.10
CA ALA A 466 45.73 -4.27 30.67
C ALA A 466 46.98 -4.69 29.87
N PRO A 467 46.86 -5.58 28.85
CA PRO A 467 47.97 -5.88 27.95
C PRO A 467 48.40 -4.66 27.14
N ALA A 468 49.69 -4.53 26.86
CA ALA A 468 50.19 -3.51 25.94
C ALA A 468 49.95 -3.98 24.50
N LEU A 469 49.30 -3.15 23.66
CA LEU A 469 49.00 -3.46 22.26
C LEU A 469 49.81 -2.58 21.31
N ARG A 470 50.50 -3.21 20.34
CA ARG A 470 51.16 -2.56 19.20
C ARG A 470 50.56 -3.10 17.90
N MET A 471 50.30 -2.22 16.96
CA MET A 471 49.78 -2.57 15.63
C MET A 471 50.56 -1.80 14.57
N GLU A 472 51.08 -2.50 13.55
CA GLU A 472 51.89 -1.90 12.48
C GLU A 472 51.48 -2.43 11.11
N GLY A 473 51.66 -1.59 10.09
CA GLY A 473 51.30 -1.89 8.71
C GLY A 473 49.83 -1.69 8.35
N LEU A 474 49.47 -2.01 7.10
CA LEU A 474 48.13 -1.81 6.52
C LEU A 474 47.17 -2.94 6.87
N ILE A 475 47.02 -3.20 8.17
CA ILE A 475 46.24 -4.34 8.71
C ILE A 475 44.79 -4.40 8.19
N ASP A 476 44.12 -3.26 7.99
CA ASP A 476 42.73 -3.25 7.54
C ASP A 476 42.58 -3.43 6.01
N THR A 477 43.67 -3.26 5.26
CA THR A 477 43.70 -3.38 3.79
C THR A 477 44.26 -4.74 3.39
N ASP A 478 45.41 -5.12 3.95
CA ASP A 478 46.21 -6.25 3.47
C ASP A 478 45.76 -7.59 4.07
N VAL A 479 44.98 -7.57 5.16
CA VAL A 479 44.53 -8.79 5.85
C VAL A 479 43.13 -9.18 5.36
N PRO A 480 42.98 -10.32 4.66
CA PRO A 480 41.68 -10.78 4.20
C PRO A 480 40.72 -11.10 5.35
N PRO A 481 39.39 -11.04 5.14
CA PRO A 481 38.40 -11.31 6.18
C PRO A 481 38.57 -12.66 6.88
N GLN A 482 38.96 -13.71 6.15
CA GLN A 482 39.21 -15.03 6.74
C GLN A 482 40.41 -15.04 7.70
N ALA A 483 41.49 -14.35 7.34
CA ALA A 483 42.65 -14.19 8.21
C ALA A 483 42.32 -13.31 9.43
N ALA A 484 41.48 -12.28 9.24
CA ALA A 484 41.01 -11.40 10.32
C ALA A 484 40.27 -12.18 11.43
N GLU A 485 39.40 -13.14 11.08
CA GLU A 485 38.74 -14.02 12.06
C GLU A 485 39.75 -14.88 12.84
N GLU A 486 40.73 -15.43 12.14
CA GLU A 486 41.76 -16.28 12.76
C GLU A 486 42.66 -15.48 13.70
N VAL A 487 43.01 -14.23 13.38
CA VAL A 487 43.75 -13.33 14.27
C VAL A 487 43.03 -13.17 15.62
N LEU A 488 41.71 -12.94 15.61
CA LEU A 488 40.97 -12.77 16.86
C LEU A 488 40.87 -14.06 17.66
N ALA A 489 40.70 -15.19 16.98
CA ALA A 489 40.71 -16.49 17.63
C ALA A 489 42.08 -16.79 18.28
N VAL A 490 43.17 -16.46 17.57
CA VAL A 490 44.55 -16.61 18.05
C VAL A 490 44.79 -15.72 19.27
N LEU A 491 44.42 -14.44 19.21
CA LEU A 491 44.55 -13.50 20.31
C LEU A 491 43.74 -13.94 21.55
N GLY A 492 42.49 -14.34 21.36
CA GLY A 492 41.61 -14.77 22.45
C GLY A 492 42.14 -16.00 23.18
N GLU A 493 42.57 -17.02 22.45
CA GLU A 493 43.15 -18.24 23.01
C GLU A 493 44.51 -17.96 23.68
N ALA A 494 45.38 -17.17 23.04
CA ALA A 494 46.69 -16.82 23.59
C ALA A 494 46.56 -16.05 24.92
N LEU A 495 45.71 -15.02 24.97
CA LEU A 495 45.49 -14.23 26.19
C LEU A 495 44.78 -15.05 27.29
N THR A 496 43.89 -15.98 26.92
CA THR A 496 43.30 -16.93 27.88
C THR A 496 44.34 -17.86 28.47
N ASN A 497 45.31 -18.31 27.66
CA ASN A 497 46.42 -19.14 28.13
C ASN A 497 47.32 -18.37 29.09
N VAL A 498 47.61 -17.09 28.81
CA VAL A 498 48.34 -16.22 29.75
C VAL A 498 47.58 -16.11 31.07
N ALA A 499 46.27 -15.81 31.03
CA ALA A 499 45.46 -15.64 32.23
C ALA A 499 45.38 -16.90 33.09
N ARG A 500 45.29 -18.09 32.48
CA ARG A 500 45.13 -19.36 33.20
C ARG A 500 46.44 -19.98 33.66
N HIS A 501 47.53 -19.76 32.93
CA HIS A 501 48.73 -20.59 33.08
C HIS A 501 50.01 -19.81 33.37
N ALA A 502 50.10 -18.53 32.99
CA ALA A 502 51.38 -17.82 33.06
C ALA A 502 51.72 -17.24 34.45
N GLN A 503 50.73 -16.94 35.30
CA GLN A 503 50.94 -16.11 36.51
C GLN A 503 51.69 -14.79 36.20
N ALA A 504 51.44 -14.23 35.01
CA ALA A 504 52.08 -13.02 34.51
C ALA A 504 51.55 -11.77 35.23
N ARG A 505 52.36 -10.71 35.23
CA ARG A 505 51.97 -9.35 35.65
C ARG A 505 51.92 -8.38 34.47
N ARG A 506 52.49 -8.77 33.33
CA ARG A 506 52.51 -8.01 32.10
C ARG A 506 52.33 -8.95 30.90
N ALA A 507 51.59 -8.46 29.91
CA ALA A 507 51.45 -9.09 28.61
C ALA A 507 51.58 -8.06 27.51
N GLU A 508 52.17 -8.46 26.39
CA GLU A 508 52.42 -7.63 25.22
C GLU A 508 51.84 -8.33 24.00
N VAL A 509 51.04 -7.60 23.22
CA VAL A 509 50.40 -8.05 22.00
C VAL A 509 50.92 -7.19 20.85
N SER A 510 51.40 -7.82 19.78
CA SER A 510 51.81 -7.15 18.56
C SER A 510 51.09 -7.78 17.37
N VAL A 511 50.52 -6.95 16.50
CA VAL A 511 49.96 -7.39 15.20
C VAL A 511 50.63 -6.56 14.11
N VAL A 512 51.40 -7.21 13.24
CA VAL A 512 52.19 -6.55 12.21
C VAL A 512 51.87 -7.17 10.86
N ALA A 513 51.39 -6.37 9.92
CA ALA A 513 51.21 -6.75 8.52
C ALA A 513 52.26 -6.03 7.68
N ASP A 514 53.28 -6.74 7.20
CA ASP A 514 54.39 -6.14 6.44
C ASP A 514 54.97 -7.15 5.45
N ASP A 515 55.48 -6.68 4.31
CA ASP A 515 56.11 -7.49 3.25
C ASP A 515 55.33 -8.78 2.89
N GLY A 516 54.00 -8.69 2.78
CA GLY A 516 53.14 -9.83 2.42
C GLY A 516 53.04 -10.91 3.50
N VAL A 517 53.30 -10.57 4.76
CA VAL A 517 53.21 -11.48 5.91
C VAL A 517 52.48 -10.80 7.06
N LEU A 518 51.61 -11.55 7.73
CA LEU A 518 50.99 -11.14 8.98
C LEU A 518 51.62 -11.91 10.15
N VAL A 519 52.08 -11.19 11.16
CA VAL A 519 52.66 -11.72 12.39
C VAL A 519 51.85 -11.23 13.58
N VAL A 520 51.35 -12.18 14.37
CA VAL A 520 50.71 -11.95 15.67
C VAL A 520 51.62 -12.49 16.75
N THR A 521 52.09 -11.61 17.63
CA THR A 521 52.95 -11.96 18.76
C THR A 521 52.24 -11.70 20.06
N VAL A 522 52.22 -12.69 20.96
CA VAL A 522 51.74 -12.54 22.34
C VAL A 522 52.86 -12.97 23.28
N GLY A 523 53.35 -12.03 24.09
CA GLY A 523 54.40 -12.26 25.08
C GLY A 523 53.92 -12.01 26.50
N ASP A 524 54.38 -12.81 27.45
CA ASP A 524 54.13 -12.64 28.89
C ASP A 524 55.43 -12.67 29.70
N ASP A 525 55.38 -12.22 30.95
CA ASP A 525 56.48 -12.26 31.94
C ASP A 525 56.31 -13.37 32.99
N GLY A 526 55.54 -14.41 32.66
CA GLY A 526 55.12 -15.46 33.58
C GLY A 526 56.13 -16.59 33.83
N VAL A 527 55.64 -17.70 34.37
CA VAL A 527 56.44 -18.88 34.77
C VAL A 527 56.96 -19.73 33.60
N GLY A 528 56.59 -19.39 32.37
CA GLY A 528 56.92 -20.16 31.16
C GLY A 528 56.12 -21.47 31.03
N ILE A 529 56.39 -22.24 29.98
CA ILE A 529 55.68 -23.51 29.70
C ILE A 529 56.44 -24.71 30.32
N PRO A 530 55.86 -25.45 31.29
CA PRO A 530 56.50 -26.62 31.88
C PRO A 530 56.65 -27.79 30.89
N HIS A 531 57.71 -28.59 31.07
CA HIS A 531 57.97 -29.76 30.23
C HIS A 531 56.94 -30.87 30.53
N GLY A 532 56.09 -31.20 29.54
CA GLY A 532 55.09 -32.29 29.65
C GLY A 532 53.65 -31.85 29.97
N GLY A 533 53.33 -30.56 30.01
CA GLY A 533 51.96 -30.07 30.18
C GLY A 533 51.04 -30.34 28.97
N SER A 534 49.72 -30.32 29.19
CA SER A 534 48.71 -30.40 28.11
C SER A 534 48.89 -29.25 27.11
N ARG A 535 49.19 -29.56 25.85
CA ARG A 535 49.42 -28.58 24.77
C ARG A 535 48.22 -28.42 23.83
N SER A 536 47.00 -28.74 24.30
CA SER A 536 45.80 -28.73 23.44
C SER A 536 45.52 -27.35 22.83
N GLY A 537 45.69 -26.26 23.59
CA GLY A 537 45.50 -24.89 23.09
C GLY A 537 46.53 -24.50 22.02
N LEU A 538 47.81 -24.85 22.24
CA LEU A 538 48.89 -24.59 21.27
C LEU A 538 48.72 -25.39 19.98
N ARG A 539 48.18 -26.62 20.06
CA ARG A 539 47.88 -27.43 18.90
C ARG A 539 46.79 -26.77 18.03
N ASN A 540 45.73 -26.26 18.64
CA ASN A 540 44.69 -25.52 17.90
C ASN A 540 45.25 -24.27 17.20
N LEU A 541 46.16 -23.55 17.84
CA LEU A 541 46.81 -22.38 17.26
C LEU A 541 47.73 -22.75 16.08
N ALA A 542 48.44 -23.87 16.17
CA ALA A 542 49.27 -24.40 15.09
C ALA A 542 48.41 -24.83 13.88
N GLU A 543 47.33 -25.59 14.12
CA GLU A 543 46.41 -26.02 13.08
C GLU A 543 45.76 -24.82 12.35
N ARG A 544 45.45 -23.72 13.07
CA ARG A 544 44.96 -22.47 12.46
C ARG A 544 46.00 -21.81 11.56
N ALA A 545 47.27 -21.80 11.97
CA ALA A 545 48.36 -21.26 11.15
C ALA A 545 48.54 -22.10 9.88
N GLU A 546 48.61 -23.42 10.03
CA GLU A 546 48.80 -24.37 8.92
C GLU A 546 47.69 -24.26 7.87
N ARG A 547 46.42 -24.07 8.27
CA ARG A 547 45.31 -23.84 7.34
C ARG A 547 45.50 -22.64 6.43
N LEU A 548 46.22 -21.63 6.91
CA LEU A 548 46.54 -20.41 6.16
C LEU A 548 47.96 -20.44 5.56
N GLY A 549 48.61 -21.61 5.51
CA GLY A 549 49.97 -21.75 4.98
C GLY A 549 51.06 -21.13 5.87
N GLY A 550 50.75 -20.88 7.13
CA GLY A 550 51.61 -20.25 8.12
C GLY A 550 52.24 -21.21 9.12
N THR A 551 52.84 -20.64 10.16
CA THR A 551 53.52 -21.35 11.23
C THR A 551 53.22 -20.76 12.60
N LEU A 552 53.34 -21.58 13.64
CA LEU A 552 53.33 -21.16 15.04
C LEU A 552 54.70 -21.48 15.64
N SER A 553 55.33 -20.50 16.26
CA SER A 553 56.51 -20.70 17.10
C SER A 553 56.22 -20.26 18.53
N VAL A 554 56.73 -21.04 19.49
CA VAL A 554 56.60 -20.73 20.91
C VAL A 554 57.95 -20.94 21.56
N HIS A 555 58.47 -19.90 22.19
CA HIS A 555 59.79 -19.92 22.82
C HIS A 555 59.76 -19.24 24.18
N ALA A 556 60.67 -19.67 25.06
CA ALA A 556 60.90 -18.97 26.32
C ALA A 556 61.62 -17.64 26.05
N ARG A 557 61.33 -16.61 26.87
CA ARG A 557 62.13 -15.39 26.87
C ARG A 557 63.57 -15.70 27.32
N ALA A 558 64.53 -14.87 26.89
CA ALA A 558 65.97 -15.14 26.98
C ALA A 558 66.51 -15.35 28.41
N GLU A 559 65.79 -14.93 29.44
CA GLU A 559 66.16 -15.15 30.85
C GLU A 559 65.42 -16.38 31.43
N PRO A 560 66.08 -17.29 32.17
CA PRO A 560 65.41 -18.44 32.78
C PRO A 560 64.29 -17.99 33.74
N GLY A 561 63.05 -18.41 33.47
CA GLY A 561 61.87 -18.03 34.26
C GLY A 561 61.24 -16.68 33.90
N SER A 562 61.53 -16.12 32.71
CA SER A 562 61.08 -14.78 32.28
C SER A 562 59.86 -14.74 31.35
N GLY A 563 59.07 -15.81 31.28
CA GLY A 563 57.82 -15.86 30.51
C GLY A 563 57.89 -16.50 29.12
N THR A 564 56.77 -16.42 28.40
CA THR A 564 56.59 -17.08 27.11
C THR A 564 56.41 -16.05 25.99
N VAL A 565 56.91 -16.35 24.79
CA VAL A 565 56.55 -15.64 23.56
C VAL A 565 55.94 -16.63 22.59
N LEU A 566 54.72 -16.31 22.16
CA LEU A 566 54.00 -16.99 21.10
C LEU A 566 54.01 -16.11 19.86
N GLU A 567 54.49 -16.64 18.74
CA GLU A 567 54.49 -15.97 17.45
C GLU A 567 53.71 -16.83 16.44
N TRP A 568 52.61 -16.28 15.96
CA TRP A 568 51.76 -16.87 14.93
C TRP A 568 51.94 -16.07 13.64
N ARG A 569 52.35 -16.74 12.56
CA ARG A 569 52.76 -16.10 11.31
C ARG A 569 52.03 -16.73 10.14
N ILE A 570 51.46 -15.92 9.25
CA ILE A 570 50.82 -16.39 8.00
C ILE A 570 51.28 -15.54 6.80
N PRO A 571 51.37 -16.11 5.60
CA PRO A 571 51.47 -15.33 4.38
C PRO A 571 50.17 -14.58 4.11
N LEU A 572 50.28 -13.34 3.64
CA LEU A 572 49.17 -12.58 3.07
C LEU A 572 49.18 -12.75 1.55
N PRO A 573 48.01 -12.79 0.89
CA PRO A 573 47.94 -12.84 -0.55
C PRO A 573 48.62 -11.59 -1.15
N ALA A 574 49.47 -11.78 -2.16
CA ALA A 574 50.06 -10.66 -2.89
C ALA A 574 48.94 -9.80 -3.50
N GLU A 575 49.08 -8.47 -3.42
CA GLU A 575 48.20 -7.53 -4.11
C GLU A 575 48.08 -7.95 -5.58
N GLN A 576 46.88 -8.35 -6.00
CA GLN A 576 46.56 -8.36 -7.43
C GLN A 576 46.38 -6.89 -7.81
N GLU A 577 47.39 -6.31 -8.46
CA GLU A 577 47.29 -5.01 -9.14
C GLU A 577 46.08 -4.94 -10.09
#